data_AF-A0AAW9SIR8-F1
#
_entry.id   AF-A0AAW9SIR8-F1
#
_cell.length_a   1.000
_cell.length_b   1.000
_cell.length_c   1.000
_cell.angle_alpha   90.00
_cell.angle_beta   90.00
_cell.angle_gamma   90.00
#
_symmetry.space_group_name_H-M   'P 1'
#
loop_
_entity.id
_entity.type
_entity.pdbx_description
1 polymer ?
#
loop_
_entity_poly.entity_id
_entity_poly.type
_entity_poly.pdbx_seq_one_letter_code
_entity_poly.pdbx_strand_id
1 'polypeptide(L)' 'METNRGIETFYAKTRSQWRKWLEQNSQSKKEVCLIICRKKSKMEGIPHHEAVEEALCFG' A
#
# COMPACT_ATOMS: atom_id res chain seq x y z
N MET A 1 -3.52 -12.34 8.67
CA MET A 1 -2.93 -11.26 7.85
C MET A 1 -2.18 -11.94 6.73
N GLU A 2 -2.47 -11.60 5.47
CA GLU A 2 -1.75 -12.17 4.34
C GLU A 2 -0.30 -11.67 4.39
N THR A 3 0.65 -12.53 3.98
CA THR A 3 2.08 -12.18 3.93
C THR A 3 2.67 -12.63 2.60
N ASN A 4 3.53 -11.79 2.01
CA ASN A 4 4.30 -12.12 0.82
C ASN A 4 5.75 -12.37 1.26
N ARG A 5 6.22 -13.62 1.18
CA ARG A 5 7.59 -13.98 1.62
C ARG A 5 7.91 -13.56 3.07
N GLY A 6 6.91 -13.58 3.95
CA GLY A 6 7.04 -13.14 5.34
C GLY A 6 6.84 -11.64 5.58
N ILE A 7 6.65 -10.85 4.53
CA ILE A 7 6.37 -9.41 4.59
C ILE A 7 4.87 -9.20 4.70
N GLU A 8 4.42 -8.33 5.60
CA GLU A 8 3.00 -7.98 5.73
C GLU A 8 2.47 -7.40 4.42
N THR A 9 1.38 -7.97 3.90
CA THR A 9 0.70 -7.42 2.73
C THR A 9 -0.49 -6.59 3.15
N PHE A 10 -0.61 -5.41 2.54
CA PHE A 10 -1.73 -4.51 2.73
C PHE A 10 -2.46 -4.28 1.40
N TYR A 11 -3.78 -4.23 1.45
CA TYR A 11 -4.60 -3.83 0.31
C TYR A 11 -5.29 -2.50 0.64
N ALA A 12 -5.15 -1.55 -0.27
CA ALA A 12 -5.79 -0.25 -0.17
C ALA A 12 -6.64 0.01 -1.41
N LYS A 13 -7.90 0.36 -1.20
CA LYS A 13 -8.81 0.71 -2.29
C LYS A 13 -8.55 2.12 -2.83
N THR A 14 -8.13 3.03 -1.96
CA THR A 14 -7.98 4.45 -2.27
C THR A 14 -6.69 5.02 -1.69
N ARG A 15 -6.15 6.07 -2.33
CA ARG A 15 -4.94 6.77 -1.89
C ARG A 15 -4.99 7.14 -0.42
N SER A 16 -6.12 7.64 0.06
CA SER A 16 -6.32 8.01 1.47
C SER A 16 -6.20 6.84 2.43
N GLN A 17 -6.67 5.64 2.05
CA GLN A 17 -6.50 4.44 2.90
C GLN A 17 -5.03 4.06 3.02
N TRP A 18 -4.28 4.15 1.92
CA TRP A 18 -2.85 3.87 1.92
C TRP A 18 -2.07 4.88 2.75
N ARG A 19 -2.33 6.17 2.54
CA ARG A 19 -1.73 7.25 3.33
C ARG A 19 -1.96 7.06 4.82
N LYS A 20 -3.20 6.77 5.22
CA LYS A 20 -3.54 6.55 6.63
C LYS A 20 -2.79 5.37 7.23
N TRP A 21 -2.59 4.30 6.46
CA TRP A 21 -1.78 3.16 6.90
C TRP A 21 -0.31 3.57 7.10
N LEU A 22 0.26 4.31 6.14
CA LEU A 22 1.63 4.81 6.23
C LEU A 22 1.83 5.75 7.43
N GLU A 23 0.91 6.68 7.68
CA GLU A 23 0.96 7.59 8.84
C GLU A 23 1.03 6.82 10.16
N GLN A 24 0.35 5.69 10.27
CA GLN A 24 0.29 4.89 11.49
C GLN A 24 1.46 3.90 11.62
N ASN A 25 2.02 3.43 10.51
CA ASN A 25 2.91 2.26 10.50
C ASN A 25 4.33 2.53 10.01
N SER A 26 4.56 3.58 9.21
CA SER A 26 5.87 3.86 8.57
C SER A 26 7.03 3.97 9.58
N GLN A 27 6.78 4.50 10.77
CA GLN A 27 7.82 4.62 11.80
C GLN A 27 8.08 3.33 12.58
N SER A 28 7.10 2.41 12.60
CA SER A 28 7.15 1.19 13.43
C SER A 28 7.49 -0.06 12.63
N LYS A 29 7.15 -0.09 11.33
CA LYS A 29 7.35 -1.24 10.44
C LYS A 29 8.49 -0.96 9.47
N LYS A 30 9.39 -1.95 9.30
CA LYS A 30 10.52 -1.84 8.36
C LYS A 30 10.10 -1.90 6.90
N GLU A 31 9.08 -2.70 6.57
CA GLU A 31 8.67 -2.95 5.20
C GLU A 31 7.21 -3.42 5.15
N VAL A 32 6.60 -3.27 3.97
CA VAL A 32 5.23 -3.67 3.67
C VAL A 32 5.10 -3.93 2.17
N CYS A 33 4.24 -4.87 1.80
CA CYS A 33 3.88 -5.15 0.41
C CYS A 33 2.48 -4.61 0.12
N LEU A 34 2.37 -3.61 -0.75
CA LEU A 34 1.06 -3.10 -1.18
C LEU A 34 0.52 -3.92 -2.36
N ILE A 35 -0.72 -4.39 -2.25
CA ILE A 35 -1.42 -5.10 -3.33
C ILE A 35 -1.93 -4.06 -4.35
N ILE A 36 -1.36 -4.10 -5.57
CA ILE A 36 -1.75 -3.23 -6.68
C ILE A 36 -2.68 -3.95 -7.63
N CYS A 37 -3.90 -3.44 -7.80
CA CYS A 37 -4.85 -3.93 -8.79
C CYS A 37 -4.52 -3.37 -10.18
N ARG A 38 -4.55 -4.24 -11.20
CA ARG A 38 -4.39 -3.81 -12.60
C ARG A 38 -5.59 -2.96 -13.03
N LYS A 39 -5.35 -1.92 -13.85
CA LYS A 39 -6.38 -1.01 -14.38
C LYS A 39 -7.59 -1.68 -15.04
N LYS A 40 -7.42 -2.90 -15.58
CA LYS A 40 -8.50 -3.67 -16.24
C LYS A 40 -9.24 -4.63 -15.29
N SER A 41 -8.87 -4.67 -14.02
CA SER A 41 -9.50 -5.53 -13.03
C SER A 41 -10.82 -4.91 -12.56
N LYS A 42 -11.82 -5.73 -12.25
CA LYS A 42 -13.07 -5.27 -11.62
C LYS A 42 -12.87 -4.77 -10.18
N MET A 43 -11.69 -5.00 -9.62
CA MET A 43 -11.33 -4.61 -8.27
C MET A 43 -10.68 -3.23 -8.29
N GLU A 44 -11.33 -2.29 -7.61
CA GLU A 44 -10.81 -0.92 -7.41
C GLU A 44 -9.53 -0.96 -6.59
N GLY A 45 -8.59 -0.08 -6.89
CA GLY A 45 -7.31 -0.02 -6.20
C GLY A 45 -6.54 1.23 -6.57
N ILE A 46 -5.53 1.53 -5.77
CA ILE A 46 -4.68 2.69 -5.99
C ILE A 46 -3.85 2.49 -7.25
N PRO A 47 -3.76 3.50 -8.13
CA PRO A 47 -2.82 3.49 -9.23
C PRO A 47 -1.38 3.35 -8.73
N HIS A 48 -0.59 2.51 -9.41
CA HIS A 48 0.81 2.25 -9.01
C HIS A 48 1.63 3.53 -8.76
N HIS A 49 1.46 4.57 -9.60
CA HIS A 49 2.20 5.82 -9.44
C HIS A 49 1.84 6.54 -8.14
N GLU A 50 0.55 6.72 -7.82
CA GLU A 50 0.11 7.34 -6.57
C GLU A 50 0.57 6.55 -5.34
N ALA A 51 0.56 5.21 -5.44
CA ALA A 51 1.04 4.35 -4.36
C ALA A 51 2.51 4.58 -4.04
N VAL A 52 3.35 4.75 -5.07
CA VAL A 52 4.78 5.04 -4.93
C VAL A 52 4.99 6.47 -4.42
N GLU A 53 4.28 7.46 -4.95
CA GLU A 53 4.36 8.85 -4.50
C GLU A 53 4.05 8.99 -3.00
N GLU A 54 2.99 8.34 -2.52
CA GLU A 54 2.69 8.32 -1.08
C GLU A 54 3.79 7.61 -0.30
N ALA A 55 4.29 6.45 -0.75
CA ALA A 55 5.35 5.74 -0.03
C ALA A 55 6.61 6.60 0.15
N LEU A 56 7.01 7.36 -0.88
CA LEU A 56 8.16 8.27 -0.83
C LEU A 56 7.98 9.42 0.17
N CYS A 57 6.74 9.81 0.50
CA CYS A 57 6.50 10.84 1.52
C CYS A 57 6.79 10.38 2.96
N PHE A 58 6.89 9.07 3.21
CA PHE A 58 7.00 8.49 4.56
C PHE A 58 8.33 7.78 4.83
N GLY A 59 9.31 7.88 3.93
CA GLY A 59 10.68 7.38 4.16
C GLY A 59 11.38 6.92 2.90
#